data_AF-A0A536WER5-F1
#
_entry.id   AF-A0A536WER5-F1
#
_cell.length_a   1.000
_cell.length_b   1.000
_cell.length_c   1.000
_cell.angle_alpha   90.00
_cell.angle_beta   90.00
_cell.angle_gamma   90.00
#
_symmetry.space_group_name_H-M   'P 1'
#
loop_
_entity.id
_entity.type
_entity.pdbx_description
1 polymer ?
#
loop_
_entity_poly.entity_id
_entity_poly.type
_entity_poly.pdbx_seq_one_letter_code
_entity_poly.pdbx_strand_id
1 'polypeptide(L)'
;MKLRSQLEQQVESLFARCPELSGFAVRTENDELFVSDVGIAPRLSAEQYGEIFQDIARTLAEFLEEEPGATELLRGRTFARTLH
;
A
#
# COMPACT_ATOMS: atom_id res chain seq x y z
N MET A 1 -1.89 18.85 -5.36
CA MET A 1 -2.27 18.01 -6.54
C MET A 1 -1.16 17.08 -7.01
N LYS A 2 0.13 17.48 -7.04
CA LYS A 2 1.24 16.57 -7.42
C LYS A 2 1.39 15.33 -6.52
N LEU A 3 1.46 15.53 -5.19
CA LEU A 3 1.63 14.45 -4.20
C LEU A 3 0.65 13.29 -4.35
N ARG A 4 -0.64 13.60 -4.56
CA ARG A 4 -1.66 12.58 -4.74
C ARG A 4 -1.44 11.76 -6.02
N SER A 5 -1.04 12.42 -7.11
CA SER A 5 -0.74 11.73 -8.36
C SER A 5 0.54 10.89 -8.26
N GLN A 6 1.55 11.35 -7.52
CA GLN A 6 2.75 10.54 -7.23
C GLN A 6 2.41 9.30 -6.41
N LEU A 7 1.59 9.45 -5.36
CA LEU A 7 1.10 8.33 -4.58
C LEU A 7 0.32 7.32 -5.44
N GLU A 8 -0.59 7.81 -6.29
CA GLU A 8 -1.36 6.96 -7.21
C GLU A 8 -0.42 6.18 -8.15
N GLN A 9 0.61 6.82 -8.71
CA GLN A 9 1.61 6.15 -9.56
C GLN A 9 2.44 5.09 -8.83
N GLN A 10 2.85 5.37 -7.58
CA GLN A 10 3.60 4.39 -6.79
C GLN A 10 2.72 3.19 -6.41
N VAL A 11 1.47 3.43 -6.04
CA VAL A 11 0.51 2.36 -5.73
C VAL A 11 0.17 1.54 -6.98
N GLU A 12 -0.01 2.17 -8.14
CA GLU A 12 -0.19 1.46 -9.42
C GLU A 12 1.02 0.59 -9.75
N SER A 13 2.23 1.10 -9.54
CA SER A 13 3.47 0.35 -9.73
C SER A 13 3.58 -0.83 -8.77
N LEU A 14 3.17 -0.66 -7.50
CA LEU A 14 3.10 -1.74 -6.51
C LEU A 14 2.14 -2.85 -6.96
N PHE A 15 0.93 -2.50 -7.42
CA PHE A 15 0.03 -3.49 -7.98
C PHE A 15 0.66 -4.17 -9.22
N ALA A 16 1.29 -3.44 -10.14
CA ALA A 16 1.94 -4.07 -11.29
C ALA A 16 3.02 -5.10 -10.88
N ARG A 17 3.76 -4.86 -9.79
CA ARG A 17 4.77 -5.79 -9.24
C ARG A 17 4.17 -6.97 -8.46
N CYS A 18 2.99 -6.80 -7.86
CA CYS A 18 2.31 -7.82 -7.07
C CYS A 18 0.94 -8.18 -7.70
N PRO A 19 0.87 -9.02 -8.74
CA PRO A 19 -0.37 -9.43 -9.42
C PRO A 19 -1.46 -9.97 -8.49
N GLU A 20 -1.06 -10.66 -7.42
CA GLU A 20 -1.94 -11.33 -6.47
C GLU A 20 -2.53 -10.38 -5.43
N LEU A 21 -1.97 -9.17 -5.30
CA LEU A 21 -2.48 -8.13 -4.41
C LEU A 21 -3.71 -7.46 -5.04
N SER A 22 -4.88 -7.65 -4.43
CA SER A 22 -6.12 -7.02 -4.86
C SER A 22 -6.40 -5.71 -4.13
N GLY A 23 -5.87 -5.53 -2.92
CA GLY A 23 -5.95 -4.27 -2.17
C GLY A 23 -5.36 -4.35 -0.77
N PHE A 24 -5.27 -3.21 -0.11
CA PHE A 24 -4.87 -3.07 1.30
C PHE A 24 -5.42 -1.76 1.88
N ALA A 25 -5.51 -1.69 3.21
CA ALA A 25 -5.88 -0.48 3.94
C ALA A 25 -4.72 0.02 4.80
N VAL A 26 -4.63 1.33 4.96
CA VAL A 26 -3.70 1.99 5.88
C VAL A 26 -4.50 2.52 7.06
N ARG A 27 -4.23 1.99 8.24
CA ARG A 27 -4.80 2.41 9.52
C ARG A 27 -3.82 3.30 10.27
N THR A 28 -4.33 4.00 11.27
CA THR A 28 -3.51 4.76 12.21
C THR A 28 -3.84 4.32 13.62
N GLU A 29 -2.82 4.04 14.42
CA GLU A 29 -2.92 3.79 15.85
C GLU A 29 -1.76 4.53 16.54
N ASN A 30 -2.04 5.29 17.61
CA ASN A 30 -1.03 6.08 18.32
C ASN A 30 -0.14 6.96 17.42
N ASP A 31 -0.75 7.61 16.42
CA ASP A 31 -0.07 8.42 15.38
C ASP A 31 0.89 7.67 14.44
N GLU A 32 0.97 6.34 14.53
CA GLU A 32 1.74 5.49 13.63
C GLU A 32 0.84 4.90 12.52
N LEU A 33 1.40 4.73 11.32
CA LEU A 33 0.70 4.15 10.17
C LEU A 33 0.93 2.64 10.08
N PHE A 34 -0.15 1.88 9.88
CA PHE A 34 -0.12 0.42 9.78
C PHE A 34 -0.82 -0.06 8.51
N VAL A 35 -0.21 -1.03 7.82
CA VAL A 35 -0.87 -1.77 6.74
C VAL A 35 -1.79 -2.82 7.34
N SER A 36 -3.00 -2.91 6.83
CA SER A 36 -4.07 -3.77 7.30
C SER A 36 -4.97 -4.21 6.14
N ASP A 37 -5.89 -5.14 6.41
CA ASP A 37 -6.92 -5.58 5.45
C ASP A 37 -6.36 -5.92 4.06
N VAL A 38 -5.24 -6.66 4.02
CA VAL A 38 -4.55 -7.03 2.78
C VAL A 38 -5.34 -8.11 2.06
N GLY A 39 -5.87 -7.77 0.90
CA GLY A 39 -6.56 -8.68 -0.01
C GLY A 39 -5.59 -9.37 -0.95
N ILE A 40 -5.52 -10.70 -0.88
CA ILE A 40 -4.68 -11.54 -1.73
C ILE A 40 -5.55 -12.57 -2.46
N ALA A 41 -5.40 -12.65 -3.78
CA ALA A 41 -6.05 -13.66 -4.61
C ALA A 41 -5.16 -14.00 -5.84
N PRO A 42 -4.86 -15.30 -6.09
CA PRO A 42 -5.27 -16.50 -5.36
C PRO A 42 -4.60 -16.62 -3.98
N ARG A 43 -5.03 -17.56 -3.15
CA ARG A 43 -4.43 -17.80 -1.82
C ARG A 43 -2.96 -18.20 -1.98
N LEU A 44 -2.08 -17.52 -1.24
CA LEU A 44 -0.64 -17.75 -1.26
C LEU A 44 -0.13 -18.45 0.01
N SER A 45 1.13 -18.87 -0.03
CA SER A 45 1.85 -19.32 1.17
C SER A 45 2.10 -18.13 2.14
N ALA A 46 2.45 -18.44 3.39
CA ALA A 46 2.78 -17.41 4.38
C ALA A 46 4.06 -16.62 4.00
N GLU A 47 5.02 -17.27 3.35
CA GLU A 47 6.25 -16.65 2.86
C GLU A 47 5.95 -15.63 1.76
N GLN A 48 5.18 -16.03 0.75
CA GLN A 48 4.74 -15.16 -0.35
C GLN A 48 3.89 -13.99 0.16
N TYR A 49 3.01 -14.23 1.14
CA TYR A 49 2.29 -13.14 1.81
C TYR A 49 3.24 -12.16 2.49
N GLY A 50 4.28 -12.67 3.17
CA GLY A 50 5.29 -11.85 3.83
C GLY A 50 6.06 -10.95 2.85
N GLU A 51 6.43 -11.49 1.70
CA GLU A 51 7.07 -10.73 0.61
C GLU A 51 6.18 -9.59 0.11
N ILE A 52 4.90 -9.87 -0.17
CA ILE A 52 3.94 -8.84 -0.61
C ILE A 52 3.73 -7.79 0.48
N PHE A 53 3.62 -8.21 1.75
CA PHE A 53 3.47 -7.28 2.86
C PHE A 53 4.69 -6.35 2.99
N GLN A 54 5.89 -6.88 2.84
CA GLN A 54 7.13 -6.09 2.82
C GLN A 54 7.16 -5.13 1.63
N ASP A 55 6.69 -5.54 0.45
CA ASP A 55 6.59 -4.67 -0.73
C ASP A 55 5.65 -3.49 -0.52
N ILE A 56 4.49 -3.72 0.11
CA ILE A 56 3.55 -2.66 0.48
C ILE A 56 4.24 -1.70 1.47
N ALA A 57 4.77 -2.24 2.57
CA ALA A 57 5.38 -1.43 3.62
C ALA A 57 6.56 -0.58 3.10
N ARG A 58 7.44 -1.18 2.29
CA ARG A 58 8.55 -0.49 1.65
C ARG A 58 8.09 0.63 0.73
N THR A 59 7.11 0.37 -0.13
CA THR A 59 6.59 1.39 -1.06
C THR A 59 6.05 2.61 -0.31
N LEU A 60 5.29 2.38 0.77
CA LEU A 60 4.77 3.47 1.60
C LEU A 60 5.86 4.20 2.37
N ALA A 61 6.87 3.48 2.87
CA ALA A 61 8.00 4.07 3.58
C ALA A 61 8.85 4.96 2.66
N GLU A 62 9.19 4.48 1.46
CA GLU A 62 9.91 5.25 0.44
C GLU A 62 9.15 6.53 0.07
N PHE A 63 7.83 6.43 -0.12
CA PHE A 63 6.99 7.60 -0.38
C PHE A 63 7.02 8.64 0.75
N LEU A 64 6.94 8.20 2.00
CA LEU A 64 6.97 9.08 3.18
C LEU A 64 8.37 9.65 3.46
N GLU A 65 9.43 8.93 3.08
CA GLU A 65 10.80 9.44 3.16
C GLU A 65 11.02 10.60 2.18
N GLU A 66 10.52 10.46 0.95
CA GLU A 66 10.55 11.53 -0.05
C GLU A 66 9.65 12.71 0.34
N GLU A 67 8.49 12.43 0.93
CA GLU A 67 7.46 13.43 1.24
C GLU A 67 6.87 13.24 2.65
N PRO A 68 7.58 13.66 3.72
CA PRO A 68 7.16 13.44 5.11
C PRO A 68 5.80 14.07 5.47
N GLY A 69 5.37 15.10 4.73
CA GLY A 69 4.07 15.75 4.90
C GLY A 69 2.88 14.94 4.34
N ALA A 70 3.15 13.80 3.69
CA ALA A 70 2.14 13.00 3.02
C ALA A 70 1.39 11.99 3.92
N THR A 71 1.71 11.93 5.22
CA THR A 71 1.05 11.06 6.22
C THR A 71 -0.48 11.18 6.17
N GLU A 72 -1.01 12.41 6.08
CA GLU A 72 -2.46 12.66 6.00
C GLU A 72 -3.10 12.14 4.71
N LEU A 73 -2.32 11.90 3.64
CA LEU A 73 -2.83 11.31 2.41
C LEU A 73 -3.04 9.80 2.52
N LEU A 74 -2.28 9.15 3.40
CA LEU A 74 -2.34 7.70 3.65
C LEU A 74 -3.29 7.35 4.79
N ARG A 75 -3.36 8.19 5.82
CA ARG A 75 -4.15 7.98 7.03
C ARG A 75 -5.60 7.59 6.70
N GLY A 76 -5.99 6.38 7.11
CA GLY A 76 -7.36 5.86 6.96
C GLY A 76 -7.77 5.51 5.53
N ARG A 77 -6.84 5.44 4.58
CA ARG A 77 -7.16 5.12 3.18
C ARG A 77 -7.13 3.64 2.88
N THR A 78 -7.94 3.26 1.90
CA THR A 78 -7.90 1.94 1.25
C THR A 78 -7.47 2.10 -0.20
N PHE A 79 -6.56 1.25 -0.63
CA PHE A 79 -6.09 1.13 -2.01
C PHE A 79 -6.53 -0.23 -2.53
N ALA A 80 -7.22 -0.25 -3.66
CA ALA A 80 -7.70 -1.48 -4.26
C ALA A 80 -7.62 -1.38 -5.78
N ARG A 81 -7.40 -2.52 -6.43
CA ARG A 81 -7.52 -2.61 -7.89
C ARG A 81 -8.99 -2.44 -8.29
N THR A 82 -9.19 -1.91 -9.49
CA THR A 82 -10.49 -2.01 -10.17
C THR A 82 -10.83 -3.48 -10.38
N LEU A 83 -11.98 -3.90 -9.85
CA LEU A 83 -12.57 -5.21 -10.16
C LEU A 83 -13.22 -5.08 -11.55
N HIS A 84 -12.69 -5.80 -12.52
CA HIS A 84 -13.23 -5.90 -13.88
C HIS A 84 -14.16 -7.09 -14.02
#